data_AF-A0A6N0DW77-F1
#
_entry.id   AF-A0A6N0DW77-F1
#
_cell.length_a   1.000
_cell.length_b   1.000
_cell.length_c   1.000
_cell.angle_alpha   90.00
_cell.angle_beta   90.00
_cell.angle_gamma   90.00
#
_symmetry.space_group_name_H-M   'P 1'
#
loop_
_entity.id
_entity.type
_entity.pdbx_description
1 polymer ?
#
loop_
_entity_poly.entity_id
_entity_poly.type
_entity_poly.pdbx_seq_one_letter_code
_entity_poly.pdbx_strand_id
1 'polypeptide(L)'
;MIRSFVISAAMVAAMLGSTAALAATEGEYDNLCAMGLVLNQEVHTDCSVNETINGKTYCFGNEKARDIFMKNADKNLERAEAAYSKMKQ
;
A
#
# COMPACT_ATOMS: atom_id res chain seq x y z
N MET A 1 -35.48 -44.11 37.18
CA MET A 1 -34.47 -44.89 36.45
C MET A 1 -33.90 -44.01 35.34
N ILE A 2 -32.71 -43.46 35.56
CA ILE A 2 -32.02 -42.57 34.60
C ILE A 2 -31.27 -43.47 33.63
N ARG A 3 -31.67 -43.47 32.34
CA ARG A 3 -30.97 -44.19 31.26
C ARG A 3 -30.54 -43.19 30.19
N SER A 4 -29.25 -42.89 30.23
CA SER A 4 -28.28 -42.71 29.14
C SER A 4 -28.67 -41.99 27.84
N PHE A 5 -27.89 -40.93 27.59
CA PHE A 5 -27.21 -40.56 26.34
C PHE A 5 -28.01 -40.48 25.04
N VAL A 6 -28.17 -39.24 24.55
CA VAL A 6 -27.99 -38.95 23.12
C VAL A 6 -27.24 -37.62 22.98
N ILE A 7 -25.95 -37.72 22.66
CA ILE A 7 -25.14 -36.62 22.15
C ILE A 7 -25.56 -36.44 20.69
N SER A 8 -26.32 -35.39 20.38
CA SER A 8 -26.56 -35.00 18.99
C SER A 8 -25.79 -33.73 18.70
N ALA A 9 -24.67 -33.93 18.00
CA ALA A 9 -23.86 -32.89 17.41
C ALA A 9 -24.69 -32.09 16.39
N ALA A 10 -24.96 -30.82 16.69
CA ALA A 10 -25.31 -29.84 15.68
C ALA A 10 -24.02 -29.09 15.31
N MET A 11 -23.53 -29.40 14.13
CA MET A 11 -22.32 -28.93 13.49
C MET A 11 -22.26 -27.39 13.51
N VAL A 12 -21.29 -26.84 14.24
CA VAL A 12 -20.83 -25.46 14.06
C VAL A 12 -20.07 -25.41 12.74
N ALA A 13 -20.64 -24.75 11.74
CA ALA A 13 -19.91 -24.34 10.54
C ALA A 13 -20.38 -22.94 10.14
N ALA A 14 -20.22 -21.99 11.05
CA ALA A 14 -20.18 -20.58 10.68
C ALA A 14 -18.87 -20.37 9.91
N MET A 15 -18.93 -20.48 8.58
CA MET A 15 -17.87 -20.08 7.68
C MET A 15 -17.71 -18.56 7.79
N LEU A 16 -16.89 -18.12 8.74
CA LEU A 16 -16.35 -16.77 8.80
C LEU A 16 -15.40 -16.65 7.60
N GLY A 17 -15.95 -16.28 6.45
CA GLY A 17 -15.18 -15.82 5.31
C GLY A 17 -14.45 -14.55 5.73
N SER A 18 -13.18 -14.69 6.10
CA SER A 18 -12.27 -13.58 6.31
C SER A 18 -12.09 -12.85 4.98
N THR A 19 -12.95 -11.87 4.70
CA THR A 19 -12.65 -10.86 3.69
C THR A 19 -11.51 -10.03 4.25
N ALA A 20 -10.27 -10.45 3.98
CA ALA A 20 -9.11 -9.60 4.15
C ALA A 20 -9.30 -8.43 3.19
N ALA A 21 -9.83 -7.33 3.72
CA ALA A 21 -9.79 -6.04 3.04
C ALA A 21 -8.30 -5.73 2.85
N LEU A 22 -7.81 -5.90 1.62
CA LEU A 22 -6.54 -5.32 1.20
C LEU A 22 -6.74 -3.81 1.32
N ALA A 23 -6.36 -3.26 2.47
CA ALA A 23 -6.29 -1.82 2.63
C ALA A 23 -5.33 -1.33 1.53
N ALA A 24 -5.85 -0.56 0.58
CA ALA A 24 -4.98 0.19 -0.31
C ALA A 24 -4.12 1.06 0.61
N THR A 25 -2.80 0.83 0.60
CA THR A 25 -1.88 1.75 1.25
C THR A 25 -2.09 3.10 0.57
N GLU A 26 -2.66 4.05 1.30
CA GLU A 26 -2.69 5.45 0.87
C GLU A 26 -1.26 6.00 1.05
N GLY A 27 -0.49 5.95 -0.03
CA GLY A 27 0.79 6.60 -0.11
C GLY A 27 0.65 8.09 -0.46
N GLU A 28 1.71 8.82 -0.17
CA GLU A 28 1.87 10.22 -0.58
C GLU A 28 1.71 10.37 -2.09
N TYR A 29 1.47 11.61 -2.51
CA TYR A 29 1.30 11.96 -3.92
C TYR A 29 0.13 11.26 -4.61
N ASP A 30 -0.94 10.92 -3.89
CA ASP A 30 -2.12 10.27 -4.48
C ASP A 30 -1.77 8.93 -5.16
N ASN A 31 -0.89 8.16 -4.50
CA ASN A 31 -0.33 6.90 -4.99
C ASN A 31 0.45 7.00 -6.31
N LEU A 32 0.88 8.19 -6.71
CA LEU A 32 1.77 8.36 -7.84
C LEU A 32 3.17 7.85 -7.51
N CYS A 33 3.84 7.30 -8.51
CA CYS A 33 5.23 6.89 -8.43
C CYS A 33 6.11 8.10 -8.10
N ALA A 34 6.73 8.10 -6.91
CA ALA A 34 7.61 9.20 -6.49
C ALA A 34 8.77 9.41 -7.48
N MET A 35 9.33 8.32 -8.04
CA MET A 35 10.34 8.43 -9.09
C MET A 35 9.77 8.92 -10.43
N GLY A 36 8.51 8.61 -10.74
CA GLY A 36 7.80 9.17 -11.90
C GLY A 36 7.72 10.70 -11.80
N LEU A 37 7.36 11.22 -10.62
CA LEU A 37 7.31 12.65 -10.35
C LEU A 37 8.67 13.34 -10.50
N VAL A 38 9.77 12.71 -10.08
CA VAL A 38 11.14 13.22 -10.31
C VAL A 38 11.44 13.40 -11.80
N LEU A 39 10.83 12.56 -12.65
CA LEU A 39 10.91 12.62 -14.12
C LEU A 39 9.81 13.48 -14.75
N ASN A 40 8.99 14.17 -13.95
CA ASN A 40 7.79 14.92 -14.35
C ASN A 40 6.75 14.04 -15.10
N GLN A 41 6.55 12.81 -14.63
CA GLN A 41 5.57 11.88 -15.16
C GLN A 41 4.55 11.49 -14.09
N GLU A 42 3.27 11.50 -14.47
CA GLU A 42 2.18 11.00 -13.65
C GLU A 42 2.01 9.51 -13.91
N VAL A 43 2.52 8.69 -12.99
CA VAL A 43 2.40 7.23 -13.06
C VAL A 43 1.67 6.76 -11.82
N HIS A 44 0.39 6.42 -11.95
CA HIS A 44 -0.39 5.81 -10.87
C HIS A 44 0.14 4.42 -10.56
N THR A 45 0.13 4.09 -9.27
CA THR A 45 0.56 2.78 -8.76
C THR A 45 -0.48 2.26 -7.78
N ASP A 46 -0.48 0.95 -7.57
CA ASP A 46 -1.23 0.30 -6.49
C ASP A 46 -0.47 0.35 -5.14
N CYS A 47 0.65 1.07 -5.10
CA CYS A 47 1.58 1.15 -3.99
C CYS A 47 2.17 -0.20 -3.50
N SER A 48 2.14 -1.24 -4.34
CA SER A 48 2.72 -2.56 -4.02
C SER A 48 4.22 -2.50 -3.75
N VAL A 49 4.94 -1.58 -4.40
CA VAL A 49 6.32 -1.22 -4.06
C VAL A 49 6.30 0.15 -3.40
N ASN A 50 6.66 0.21 -2.13
CA ASN A 50 6.70 1.45 -1.37
C ASN A 50 7.93 1.53 -0.47
N GLU A 51 8.25 2.73 -0.02
CA GLU A 51 9.21 2.98 1.07
C GLU A 51 8.68 4.03 2.02
N THR A 52 8.99 3.87 3.29
CA THR A 52 8.67 4.88 4.31
C THR A 52 9.87 5.78 4.55
N ILE A 53 9.71 7.09 4.30
CA ILE A 53 10.74 8.10 4.53
C ILE A 53 10.13 9.15 5.46
N ASN A 54 10.77 9.39 6.62
CA ASN A 54 10.30 10.36 7.62
C ASN A 54 8.83 10.15 8.06
N GLY A 55 8.40 8.88 8.17
CA GLY A 55 7.03 8.52 8.58
C GLY A 55 5.97 8.67 7.49
N LYS A 56 6.37 9.05 6.27
CA LYS A 56 5.50 9.14 5.09
C LYS A 56 5.77 7.98 4.14
N THR A 57 4.73 7.41 3.56
CA THR A 57 4.84 6.27 2.64
C THR A 57 4.84 6.76 1.20
N TYR A 58 5.87 6.40 0.43
CA TYR A 58 6.01 6.79 -0.96
C TYR A 58 5.92 5.57 -1.88
N CYS A 59 5.10 5.67 -2.91
CA CYS A 59 4.86 4.57 -3.85
C CYS A 59 5.82 4.61 -5.04
N PHE A 60 6.13 3.45 -5.59
CA PHE A 60 7.00 3.28 -6.74
C PHE A 60 6.41 2.30 -7.73
N GLY A 61 6.59 2.56 -9.03
CA GLY A 61 6.09 1.67 -10.08
C GLY A 61 6.81 0.32 -10.16
N ASN A 62 8.00 0.19 -9.55
CA ASN A 62 8.75 -1.06 -9.41
C ASN A 62 9.93 -0.89 -8.45
N GLU A 63 10.56 -2.01 -8.07
CA GLU A 63 11.73 -2.04 -7.16
C GLU A 63 12.92 -1.22 -7.69
N LYS A 64 13.20 -1.27 -9.00
CA LYS A 64 14.31 -0.52 -9.59
C LYS A 64 14.10 0.99 -9.46
N ALA A 65 12.87 1.48 -9.63
CA ALA A 65 12.53 2.89 -9.47
C ALA A 65 12.72 3.34 -8.02
N ARG A 66 12.28 2.52 -7.06
CA ARG A 66 12.55 2.71 -5.64
C ARG A 66 14.05 2.76 -5.35
N ASP A 67 14.81 1.76 -5.79
CA ASP A 67 16.26 1.67 -5.49
C ASP A 67 17.04 2.86 -6.08
N ILE A 68 16.69 3.31 -7.30
CA ILE A 68 17.27 4.52 -7.89
C ILE A 68 16.90 5.76 -7.09
N PHE A 69 15.64 5.87 -6.66
CA PHE A 69 15.17 6.99 -5.85
C PHE A 69 15.94 7.06 -4.52
N MET A 70 16.14 5.92 -3.86
CA MET A 70 16.81 5.82 -2.56
C MET A 70 18.30 6.16 -2.59
N LYS A 71 18.97 6.13 -3.76
CA LYS A 71 20.38 6.57 -3.88
C LYS A 71 20.59 8.04 -3.49
N ASN A 72 19.56 8.88 -3.63
CA ASN A 72 19.56 10.28 -3.24
C ASN A 72 18.16 10.69 -2.77
N ALA A 73 17.63 9.97 -1.76
CA ALA A 73 16.23 10.09 -1.32
C ALA A 73 15.81 11.55 -1.06
N ASP A 74 16.57 12.32 -0.27
CA ASP A 74 16.22 13.70 0.10
C ASP A 74 16.06 14.61 -1.13
N LYS A 75 17.06 14.61 -2.03
CA LYS A 75 17.03 15.42 -3.26
C LYS A 75 15.91 14.97 -4.21
N ASN A 76 15.63 13.67 -4.25
CA ASN A 76 14.56 13.15 -5.10
C ASN A 76 13.18 13.47 -4.52
N LEU A 77 13.03 13.49 -3.20
CA LEU A 77 11.80 13.96 -2.53
C LEU A 77 11.53 15.43 -2.80
N GLU A 78 12.53 16.31 -2.66
CA GLU A 78 12.38 17.73 -3.00
C GLU A 78 11.89 17.94 -4.44
N ARG A 79 12.44 17.15 -5.38
CA ARG A 79 12.04 17.22 -6.79
C ARG A 79 10.64 16.65 -7.04
N ALA A 80 10.30 15.53 -6.41
CA ALA A 80 8.98 14.91 -6.52
C ALA A 80 7.90 15.87 -5.96
N GLU A 81 8.14 16.47 -4.81
CA GLU A 81 7.27 17.46 -4.18
C GLU A 81 7.05 18.67 -5.09
N ALA A 82 8.13 19.23 -5.64
CA ALA A 82 8.04 20.36 -6.55
C ALA A 82 7.28 20.03 -7.85
N ALA A 83 7.43 18.82 -8.37
CA ALA A 83 6.69 18.37 -9.56
C ALA A 83 5.20 18.18 -9.25
N TYR A 84 4.88 17.47 -8.16
CA TYR A 84 3.50 17.24 -7.73
C TYR A 84 2.75 18.54 -7.43
N SER A 85 3.39 19.46 -6.70
CA SER A 85 2.85 20.78 -6.39
C SER A 85 2.52 21.60 -7.65
N LYS A 86 3.31 21.46 -8.73
CA LYS A 86 3.03 22.14 -10.00
C LYS A 86 1.88 21.51 -10.79
N MET A 87 1.69 20.20 -10.67
CA MET A 87 0.61 19.48 -11.35
C MET A 87 -0.76 19.72 -10.69
N LYS A 88 -0.77 20.00 -9.37
CA LYS A 88 -2.00 20.29 -8.61
C LYS A 88 -2.42 21.78 -8.61
N GLN A 89 -1.60 22.68 -9.19
CA GLN A 89 -1.94 24.10 -9.39
C GLN A 89 -2.77 24.31 -10.65
#